data_AF-A0A1W0WR93-F1
#
_entry.id   AF-A0A1W0WR93-F1
#
_cell.length_a   1.000
_cell.length_b   1.000
_cell.length_c   1.000
_cell.angle_alpha   90.00
_cell.angle_beta   90.00
_cell.angle_gamma   90.00
#
_symmetry.space_group_name_H-M   'P 1'
#
loop_
_entity.id
_entity.type
_entity.pdbx_description
1 polymer ?
#
loop_
_entity_poly.entity_id
_entity_poly.type
_entity_poly.pdbx_seq_one_letter_code
_entity_poly.pdbx_strand_id
1 'polypeptide(L)'
;MQASLIVLAAVFGVALGGAANGDQVPKVWDALKKLRGKDALTAEQIQALYPNAVSGKDYPDITVIPSPRPITCDTAKPGFYADSSDAGKCQVYDRCDVNGLLTSYICPKMSLFNQITLVCDWWFNVDCSQSKSLADYSNGRLYKGKDVVLLDDQQVIA
;
A
#
# COMPACT_ATOMS: atom_id res chain seq x y z
N MET A 1 31.47 20.76 53.30
CA MET A 1 32.12 20.11 52.15
C MET A 1 31.04 19.71 51.17
N GLN A 2 30.99 20.42 50.05
CA GLN A 2 30.14 20.13 48.90
C GLN A 2 30.60 18.86 48.21
N ALA A 3 29.66 18.03 47.77
CA ALA A 3 29.84 17.18 46.61
C ALA A 3 28.48 17.10 45.91
N SER A 4 28.32 18.00 44.95
CA SER A 4 27.16 18.12 44.09
C SER A 4 27.00 16.85 43.25
N LEU A 5 25.95 16.07 43.50
CA LEU A 5 25.44 15.11 42.52
C LEU A 5 24.59 15.88 41.53
N ILE A 6 25.24 16.35 40.46
CA ILE A 6 24.59 16.95 39.30
C ILE A 6 23.66 15.89 38.72
N VAL A 7 22.37 16.20 38.75
CA VAL A 7 21.29 15.47 38.08
C VAL A 7 21.67 15.35 36.60
N LEU A 8 22.02 14.15 36.14
CA LEU A 8 22.24 13.86 34.72
C LEU A 8 20.89 13.76 34.00
N ALA A 9 20.13 14.86 33.98
CA ALA A 9 18.96 15.02 33.13
C ALA A 9 19.43 15.36 31.71
N ALA A 10 20.05 14.39 31.03
CA ALA A 10 20.54 14.59 29.67
C ALA A 10 20.42 13.35 28.78
N VAL A 11 19.42 12.48 29.01
CA VAL A 11 19.16 11.31 28.13
C VAL A 11 17.72 11.27 27.57
N PHE A 12 16.83 12.20 27.96
CA PHE A 12 15.48 12.30 27.40
C PHE A 12 15.34 13.41 26.36
N GLY A 13 16.33 13.54 25.47
CA GLY A 13 16.32 14.49 24.35
C GLY A 13 16.12 13.83 22.98
N VAL A 14 15.73 12.56 22.91
CA VAL A 14 15.45 11.90 21.62
C VAL A 14 14.04 12.30 21.17
N ALA A 15 14.00 13.37 20.38
CA ALA A 15 12.98 13.71 19.39
C ALA A 15 11.52 13.31 19.71
N LEU A 16 10.80 14.19 20.42
CA LEU A 16 9.32 14.21 20.43
C LEU A 16 8.73 14.84 19.14
N GLY A 17 9.50 14.89 18.05
CA GLY A 17 8.94 15.16 16.74
C GLY A 17 8.19 13.92 16.30
N GLY A 18 6.87 13.87 16.54
CA GLY A 18 6.03 12.86 15.90
C GLY A 18 6.27 12.85 14.39
N ALA A 19 6.13 11.69 13.75
CA ALA A 19 6.31 11.55 12.30
C ALA A 19 5.60 12.70 11.57
N ALA A 20 6.30 13.38 10.68
CA ALA A 20 5.73 14.50 9.93
C ALA A 20 4.47 14.01 9.17
N ASN A 21 3.50 14.90 8.95
CA ASN A 21 2.33 14.52 8.17
C ASN A 21 2.76 14.08 6.76
N GLY A 22 2.42 12.84 6.40
CA GLY A 22 2.87 12.21 5.16
C GLY A 22 4.20 11.46 5.26
N ASP A 23 4.88 11.49 6.40
CA ASP A 23 6.07 10.66 6.60
C ASP A 23 5.68 9.18 6.61
N GLN A 24 6.28 8.44 5.68
CA GLN A 24 5.97 7.05 5.43
C GLN A 24 7.10 6.16 5.93
N VAL A 25 6.75 5.14 6.72
CA VAL A 25 7.67 4.12 7.18
C VAL A 25 7.15 2.74 6.76
N PRO A 26 7.82 2.04 5.83
CA PRO A 26 8.95 2.50 5.02
C PRO A 26 8.57 3.62 4.03
N LYS A 27 9.57 4.31 3.50
CA LYS A 27 9.40 5.36 2.48
C LYS A 27 8.71 4.81 1.22
N VAL A 28 7.95 5.63 0.49
CA VAL A 28 7.08 5.13 -0.62
C VAL A 28 7.82 4.27 -1.66
N TRP A 29 9.02 4.64 -2.11
CA TRP A 29 9.79 3.85 -3.07
C TRP A 29 10.21 2.49 -2.50
N ASP A 30 10.58 2.42 -1.21
CA ASP A 30 10.90 1.16 -0.53
C ASP A 30 9.64 0.29 -0.36
N ALA A 31 8.50 0.91 -0.04
CA ALA A 31 7.22 0.24 0.07
C ALA A 31 6.75 -0.33 -1.29
N LEU A 32 6.92 0.45 -2.37
CA LEU A 32 6.64 0.01 -3.75
C LEU A 32 7.59 -1.09 -4.21
N LYS A 33 8.88 -1.00 -3.86
CA LYS A 33 9.85 -2.07 -4.11
C LYS A 33 9.46 -3.35 -3.38
N LYS A 34 9.05 -3.24 -2.11
CA LYS A 34 8.52 -4.35 -1.33
C LYS A 34 7.26 -4.95 -1.97
N LEU A 35 6.29 -4.12 -2.35
CA LEU A 35 5.07 -4.58 -3.03
C LEU A 35 5.38 -5.31 -4.35
N ARG A 36 6.34 -4.82 -5.12
CA ARG A 36 6.72 -5.41 -6.41
C ARG A 36 7.54 -6.71 -6.23
N GLY A 37 8.19 -6.89 -5.08
CA GLY A 37 9.14 -7.99 -4.83
C GLY A 37 10.45 -7.87 -5.62
N LYS A 38 10.64 -6.78 -6.37
CA LYS A 38 11.79 -6.51 -7.24
C LYS A 38 11.93 -5.01 -7.49
N ASP A 39 13.07 -4.62 -8.04
CA ASP A 39 13.28 -3.26 -8.53
C ASP A 39 12.30 -2.91 -9.66
N ALA A 40 12.05 -1.61 -9.83
CA ALA A 40 11.22 -1.12 -10.93
C ALA A 40 11.85 -1.52 -12.27
N LEU A 41 11.02 -1.97 -13.21
CA LEU A 41 11.48 -2.35 -14.53
C LEU A 41 11.93 -1.11 -15.31
N THR A 42 12.99 -1.26 -16.10
CA THR A 42 13.41 -0.21 -17.05
C THR A 42 12.47 -0.14 -18.24
N ALA A 43 12.54 0.94 -19.00
CA ALA A 43 11.74 1.10 -20.23
C ALA A 43 11.99 -0.05 -21.22
N GLU A 44 13.24 -0.48 -21.36
CA GLU A 44 13.65 -1.58 -22.25
C GLU A 44 13.07 -2.91 -21.79
N GLN A 45 13.08 -3.18 -20.48
CA GLN A 45 12.47 -4.37 -19.92
C GLN A 45 10.96 -4.40 -20.14
N ILE A 46 10.28 -3.25 -19.98
CA ILE A 46 8.84 -3.14 -20.24
C ILE A 46 8.54 -3.34 -21.72
N GLN A 47 9.33 -2.76 -22.63
CA GLN A 47 9.17 -2.94 -24.07
C GLN A 47 9.34 -4.40 -24.51
N ALA A 48 10.22 -5.16 -23.85
CA ALA A 48 10.37 -6.60 -24.10
C ALA A 48 9.23 -7.44 -23.48
N LEU A 49 8.70 -7.01 -22.33
CA LEU A 49 7.69 -7.74 -21.57
C LEU A 49 6.28 -7.59 -22.15
N TYR A 50 5.85 -6.36 -22.38
CA TYR A 50 4.46 -6.01 -22.69
C TYR A 50 3.89 -6.72 -23.93
N PRO A 51 4.60 -6.81 -25.08
CA PRO A 51 4.09 -7.48 -26.27
C PRO A 51 3.89 -8.99 -26.12
N ASN A 52 4.54 -9.60 -25.12
CA ASN A 52 4.54 -11.04 -24.89
C ASN A 52 3.62 -11.45 -23.72
N ALA A 53 2.91 -10.49 -23.11
CA ALA A 53 2.05 -10.76 -21.95
C ALA A 53 0.82 -11.58 -22.34
N VAL A 54 0.58 -12.67 -21.60
CA VAL A 54 -0.51 -13.63 -21.83
C VAL A 54 -1.53 -13.54 -20.70
N SER A 55 -2.77 -13.27 -21.08
CA SER A 55 -3.94 -13.29 -20.19
C SER A 55 -4.09 -14.64 -19.49
N GLY A 56 -4.40 -14.63 -18.19
CA GLY A 56 -4.54 -15.81 -17.34
C GLY A 56 -3.23 -16.45 -16.87
N LYS A 57 -2.09 -16.07 -17.48
CA LYS A 57 -0.76 -16.53 -17.09
C LYS A 57 0.05 -15.43 -16.41
N ASP A 58 0.23 -14.31 -17.10
CA ASP A 58 1.06 -13.19 -16.62
C ASP A 58 0.22 -12.20 -15.79
N TYR A 59 -1.05 -12.03 -16.18
CA TYR A 59 -2.02 -11.24 -15.43
C TYR A 59 -3.41 -11.91 -15.50
N PRO A 60 -4.25 -11.77 -14.46
CA PRO A 60 -5.62 -12.29 -14.47
C PRO A 60 -6.54 -11.52 -15.42
N ASP A 61 -7.61 -12.18 -15.88
CA ASP A 61 -8.67 -11.58 -16.71
C ASP A 61 -10.04 -11.85 -16.09
N ILE A 62 -10.16 -11.47 -14.82
CA ILE A 62 -11.38 -11.57 -14.05
C ILE A 62 -12.35 -10.49 -14.55
N THR A 63 -13.54 -10.92 -14.95
CA THR A 63 -14.61 -10.04 -15.44
C THR A 63 -15.81 -10.00 -14.51
N VAL A 64 -15.82 -10.80 -13.45
CA VAL A 64 -16.90 -10.92 -12.47
C VAL A 64 -16.29 -10.92 -11.08
N ILE A 65 -16.85 -10.11 -10.17
CA ILE A 65 -16.40 -10.05 -8.78
C ILE A 65 -16.75 -11.38 -8.11
N PRO A 66 -15.77 -12.16 -7.60
CA PRO A 66 -16.03 -13.42 -6.93
C PRO A 66 -16.87 -13.25 -5.67
N SER A 67 -17.70 -14.24 -5.35
CA SER A 67 -18.48 -14.30 -4.11
C SER A 67 -18.35 -15.70 -3.50
N PRO A 68 -18.23 -15.86 -2.16
CA PRO A 68 -18.19 -14.78 -1.16
C PRO A 68 -16.90 -13.95 -1.20
N ARG A 69 -16.95 -12.72 -0.67
CA ARG A 69 -15.75 -11.88 -0.50
C ARG A 69 -14.91 -12.39 0.68
N PRO A 70 -13.57 -12.26 0.64
CA PRO A 70 -12.69 -12.75 1.71
C PRO A 70 -12.59 -11.79 2.91
N ILE A 71 -13.25 -10.63 2.84
CA ILE A 71 -13.17 -9.56 3.84
C ILE A 71 -14.57 -9.10 4.23
N THR A 72 -14.73 -8.65 5.48
CA THR A 72 -15.91 -7.97 6.00
C THR A 72 -15.50 -6.66 6.67
N CYS A 73 -16.34 -5.62 6.55
CA CYS A 73 -16.04 -4.31 7.12
C CYS A 73 -16.34 -4.19 8.62
N ASP A 74 -16.85 -5.26 9.25
CA ASP A 74 -16.94 -5.36 10.71
C ASP A 74 -15.56 -5.61 11.35
N THR A 75 -14.67 -6.27 10.60
CA THR A 75 -13.32 -6.64 11.06
C THR A 75 -12.23 -5.78 10.44
N ALA A 76 -12.42 -5.36 9.19
CA ALA A 76 -11.53 -4.45 8.50
C ALA A 76 -11.78 -3.00 8.92
N LYS A 77 -10.71 -2.20 8.95
CA LYS A 77 -10.81 -0.74 9.15
C LYS A 77 -11.39 -0.09 7.89
N PRO A 78 -11.86 1.17 7.96
CA PRO A 78 -12.13 1.94 6.76
C PRO A 78 -10.88 2.04 5.87
N GLY A 79 -11.00 1.66 4.60
CA GLY A 79 -9.88 1.60 3.68
C GLY A 79 -10.14 0.75 2.44
N PHE A 80 -9.07 0.49 1.68
CA PHE A 80 -9.09 -0.33 0.47
C PHE A 80 -8.15 -1.53 0.62
N TYR A 81 -8.59 -2.68 0.16
CA TYR A 81 -7.96 -3.97 0.42
C TYR A 81 -7.86 -4.77 -0.87
N ALA A 82 -6.64 -5.16 -1.25
CA ALA A 82 -6.42 -6.07 -2.36
C ALA A 82 -7.04 -7.44 -2.04
N ASP A 83 -7.82 -8.01 -2.97
CA ASP A 83 -8.24 -9.40 -2.86
C ASP A 83 -7.08 -10.33 -3.26
N SER A 84 -6.24 -10.68 -2.29
CA SER A 84 -5.11 -11.58 -2.51
C SER A 84 -5.49 -13.06 -2.56
N SER A 85 -6.78 -13.40 -2.65
CA SER A 85 -7.22 -14.78 -2.83
C SER A 85 -6.96 -15.27 -4.27
N ASP A 86 -7.03 -16.57 -4.47
CA ASP A 86 -6.92 -17.16 -5.82
C ASP A 86 -8.04 -16.73 -6.77
N ALA A 87 -9.19 -16.31 -6.23
CA ALA A 87 -10.32 -15.86 -7.04
C ALA A 87 -10.17 -14.39 -7.46
N GLY A 88 -9.56 -13.55 -6.62
CA GLY A 88 -9.39 -12.11 -6.89
C GLY A 88 -8.05 -11.73 -7.50
N LYS A 89 -6.97 -12.46 -7.16
CA LYS A 89 -5.59 -12.28 -7.64
C LYS A 89 -5.13 -10.82 -7.71
N CYS A 90 -5.57 -10.00 -6.76
CA CYS A 90 -5.39 -8.55 -6.71
C CYS A 90 -5.96 -7.76 -7.90
N GLN A 91 -6.59 -8.39 -8.89
CA GLN A 91 -7.38 -7.66 -9.89
C GLN A 91 -8.67 -7.17 -9.27
N VAL A 92 -9.21 -7.92 -8.31
CA VAL A 92 -10.34 -7.48 -7.49
C VAL A 92 -9.81 -6.81 -6.22
N TYR A 93 -10.48 -5.75 -5.80
CA TYR A 93 -10.22 -5.11 -4.51
C TYR A 93 -11.52 -4.67 -3.87
N ASP A 94 -11.46 -4.52 -2.55
CA ASP A 94 -12.61 -4.24 -1.70
C ASP A 94 -12.37 -2.92 -0.96
N ARG A 95 -13.41 -2.09 -0.85
CA ARG A 95 -13.41 -0.86 -0.06
C ARG A 95 -14.37 -1.04 1.10
N CYS A 96 -13.87 -0.80 2.30
CA CYS A 96 -14.68 -0.54 3.48
C CYS A 96 -14.76 0.97 3.70
N ASP A 97 -15.97 1.52 3.67
CA ASP A 97 -16.16 2.92 4.01
C ASP A 97 -16.22 3.13 5.54
N VAL A 98 -16.35 4.39 5.96
CA VAL A 98 -16.41 4.77 7.38
C VAL A 98 -17.68 4.30 8.09
N ASN A 99 -18.69 3.85 7.36
CA ASN A 99 -19.96 3.33 7.88
C ASN A 99 -19.99 1.79 7.91
N GLY A 100 -18.89 1.13 7.52
CA GLY A 100 -18.84 -0.34 7.44
C GLY A 100 -19.48 -0.91 6.18
N LEU A 101 -19.72 -0.10 5.14
CA LEU A 101 -20.23 -0.61 3.87
C LEU A 101 -19.10 -1.18 3.01
N LEU A 102 -19.25 -2.43 2.59
CA LEU A 102 -18.37 -3.10 1.64
C LEU A 102 -18.76 -2.76 0.20
N THR A 103 -17.81 -2.29 -0.60
CA THR A 103 -17.97 -2.18 -2.06
C THR A 103 -16.77 -2.81 -2.76
N SER A 104 -17.02 -3.65 -3.75
CA SER A 104 -15.98 -4.39 -4.47
C SER A 104 -15.83 -3.86 -5.90
N TYR A 105 -14.61 -3.91 -6.43
CA TYR A 105 -14.25 -3.38 -7.73
C TYR A 105 -13.31 -4.33 -8.47
N ILE A 106 -13.27 -4.22 -9.80
CA ILE A 106 -12.32 -4.92 -10.66
C ILE A 106 -11.42 -3.90 -11.35
N CYS A 107 -10.11 -4.11 -11.28
CA CYS A 107 -9.12 -3.38 -12.05
C CYS A 107 -9.21 -3.73 -13.54
N PRO A 108 -8.97 -2.76 -14.45
CA PRO A 108 -8.91 -3.01 -15.89
C PRO A 108 -7.94 -4.14 -16.25
N LYS A 109 -8.11 -4.74 -17.43
CA LYS A 109 -7.18 -5.76 -17.95
C LYS A 109 -5.73 -5.24 -17.91
N MET A 110 -4.79 -6.15 -17.65
CA MET A 110 -3.36 -5.86 -17.48
C MET A 110 -3.00 -5.02 -16.23
N SER A 111 -3.93 -4.83 -15.30
CA SER A 111 -3.65 -4.10 -14.07
C SER A 111 -4.08 -4.87 -12.82
N LEU A 112 -3.40 -4.61 -11.73
CA LEU A 112 -3.65 -5.16 -10.39
C LEU A 112 -3.73 -4.00 -9.40
N PHE A 113 -4.51 -4.18 -8.34
CA PHE A 113 -4.64 -3.19 -7.29
C PHE A 113 -3.33 -3.06 -6.51
N ASN A 114 -2.76 -1.87 -6.53
CA ASN A 114 -1.55 -1.53 -5.81
C ASN A 114 -1.91 -1.08 -4.39
N GLN A 115 -1.62 -1.94 -3.40
CA GLN A 115 -1.97 -1.69 -2.00
C GLN A 115 -1.28 -0.47 -1.38
N ILE A 116 -0.18 0.00 -1.99
CA ILE A 116 0.55 1.19 -1.54
C ILE A 116 -0.15 2.45 -2.03
N THR A 117 -0.47 2.54 -3.32
CA THR A 117 -1.04 3.76 -3.92
C THR A 117 -2.56 3.79 -3.92
N LEU A 118 -3.20 2.68 -3.57
CA LEU A 118 -4.65 2.48 -3.53
C LEU A 118 -5.33 2.72 -4.88
N VAL A 119 -4.63 2.44 -5.97
CA VAL A 119 -5.13 2.50 -7.35
C VAL A 119 -4.68 1.26 -8.13
N CYS A 120 -5.29 1.00 -9.27
CA CYS A 120 -4.83 -0.05 -10.18
C CYS A 120 -3.54 0.39 -10.87
N ASP A 121 -2.55 -0.49 -10.88
CA ASP A 121 -1.24 -0.30 -11.52
C ASP A 121 -0.96 -1.48 -12.44
N TRP A 122 0.03 -1.36 -13.31
CA TRP A 122 0.43 -2.45 -14.20
C TRP A 122 0.72 -3.73 -13.43
N TRP A 123 0.30 -4.87 -13.97
CA TRP A 123 0.42 -6.16 -13.31
C TRP A 123 1.86 -6.50 -12.87
N PHE A 124 2.88 -6.04 -13.60
CA PHE A 124 4.29 -6.27 -13.27
C PHE A 124 4.82 -5.39 -12.12
N ASN A 125 4.03 -4.42 -11.64
CA ASN A 125 4.34 -3.57 -10.47
C ASN A 125 3.80 -4.14 -9.15
N VAL A 126 3.01 -5.21 -9.19
CA VAL A 126 2.32 -5.76 -8.01
C VAL A 126 2.63 -7.25 -7.86
N ASP A 127 3.38 -7.63 -6.82
CA ASP A 127 3.35 -8.99 -6.30
C ASP A 127 2.16 -9.10 -5.35
N CYS A 128 1.09 -9.75 -5.81
CA CYS A 128 -0.16 -9.86 -5.09
C CYS A 128 0.00 -10.47 -3.70
N SER A 129 0.99 -11.37 -3.50
CA SER A 129 1.26 -12.00 -2.21
C SER A 129 1.71 -11.02 -1.12
N GLN A 130 2.29 -9.88 -1.52
CA GLN A 130 2.77 -8.85 -0.60
C GLN A 130 1.64 -7.95 -0.09
N SER A 131 0.56 -7.82 -0.86
CA SER A 131 -0.50 -6.83 -0.63
C SER A 131 -1.12 -6.92 0.76
N LYS A 132 -1.47 -8.12 1.23
CA LYS A 132 -2.11 -8.27 2.55
C LYS A 132 -1.28 -7.70 3.69
N SER A 133 0.06 -7.84 3.63
CA SER A 133 0.96 -7.30 4.66
C SER A 133 1.10 -5.78 4.64
N LEU A 134 0.66 -5.15 3.54
CA LEU A 134 0.75 -3.71 3.28
C LEU A 134 -0.61 -3.01 3.41
N ALA A 135 -1.66 -3.71 3.84
CA ALA A 135 -3.02 -3.17 3.93
C ALA A 135 -3.09 -1.87 4.75
N ASP A 136 -2.39 -1.79 5.87
CA ASP A 136 -2.41 -0.61 6.74
C ASP A 136 -1.50 0.53 6.23
N TYR A 137 -0.67 0.29 5.22
CA TYR A 137 0.35 1.25 4.77
C TYR A 137 -0.25 2.60 4.41
N SER A 138 -1.21 2.64 3.48
CA SER A 138 -1.92 3.88 3.10
C SER A 138 -3.29 4.02 3.76
N ASN A 139 -3.94 2.91 4.09
CA ASN A 139 -5.23 2.97 4.78
C ASN A 139 -5.15 3.70 6.13
N GLY A 140 -4.02 3.60 6.85
CA GLY A 140 -3.83 4.33 8.11
C GLY A 140 -3.88 5.86 7.99
N ARG A 141 -3.67 6.40 6.79
CA ARG A 141 -3.71 7.85 6.49
C ARG A 141 -5.03 8.29 5.85
N LEU A 142 -5.91 7.36 5.45
CA LEU A 142 -7.21 7.74 4.89
C LEU A 142 -8.11 8.41 5.94
N TYR A 143 -8.98 9.30 5.47
CA TYR A 143 -10.03 9.95 6.26
C TYR A 143 -9.52 10.81 7.44
N LYS A 144 -8.25 11.26 7.41
CA LYS A 144 -7.65 12.11 8.45
C LYS A 144 -7.81 13.62 8.20
N GLY A 145 -8.62 14.02 7.22
CA GLY A 145 -8.88 15.42 6.84
C GLY A 145 -8.21 15.82 5.53
N LYS A 146 -8.44 17.08 5.11
CA LYS A 146 -7.99 17.62 3.82
C LYS A 146 -6.49 17.90 3.72
N ASP A 147 -5.83 18.07 4.86
CA ASP A 147 -4.43 18.50 4.91
C ASP A 147 -3.48 17.29 4.94
N VAL A 148 -4.00 16.06 4.79
CA VAL A 148 -3.24 14.82 4.86
C VAL A 148 -2.49 14.57 3.57
N VAL A 149 -1.20 14.29 3.70
CA VAL A 149 -0.38 13.81 2.58
C VAL A 149 -0.46 12.28 2.56
N LEU A 150 -1.08 11.72 1.52
CA LEU A 150 -1.27 10.27 1.42
C LEU A 150 0.03 9.54 1.08
N LEU A 151 0.80 10.10 0.15
CA LEU A 151 2.12 9.63 -0.29
C LEU A 151 3.09 10.82 -0.29
N ASP A 152 4.29 10.65 0.26
CA ASP A 152 5.36 11.62 0.10
C ASP A 152 5.94 11.56 -1.32
N ASP A 153 6.45 12.68 -1.83
CA ASP A 153 7.16 12.74 -3.10
C ASP A 153 8.65 12.36 -2.95
N GLN A 154 9.09 12.11 -1.71
CA GLN A 154 10.49 11.95 -1.28
C GLN A 154 11.43 13.05 -1.74
N GLN A 155 10.93 14.17 -2.29
CA GLN A 155 11.76 15.30 -2.71
C GLN A 155 12.10 16.19 -1.52
N VAL A 156 11.30 16.10 -0.45
CA VAL A 156 11.59 16.75 0.83
C VAL A 156 12.29 15.74 1.73
N ILE A 157 13.62 15.72 1.64
CA ILE A 157 14.47 15.11 2.66
C ILE A 157 14.28 15.97 3.92
N ALA A 158 13.55 15.47 4.91
CA ALA A 158 13.57 16.02 6.28
C ALA A 158 14.70 15.37 7.07
#